data_AF-A0A7V6DPC5-F1
#
_entry.id   AF-A0A7V6DPC5-F1
#
_cell.length_a   1.000
_cell.length_b   1.000
_cell.length_c   1.000
_cell.angle_alpha   90.00
_cell.angle_beta   90.00
_cell.angle_gamma   90.00
#
_symmetry.space_group_name_H-M   'P 1'
#
loop_
_entity.id
_entity.type
_entity.pdbx_description
1 polymer ?
#
loop_
_entity_poly.entity_id
_entity_poly.type
_entity_poly.pdbx_seq_one_letter_code
_entity_poly.pdbx_strand_id
1 'polypeptide(L)' 'MDFFSWLAKISQSAAPPGQPFAARWLYVAMALVIPAVIGAVLAGILRVLEKAFGIRLGGGSV' A
#
# COMPACT_ATOMS: atom_id res chain seq x y z
N MET A 1 19.00 -2.85 2.73
CA MET A 1 18.02 -3.65 3.50
C MET A 1 17.24 -4.45 2.47
N ASP A 2 17.51 -5.75 2.38
CA ASP A 2 17.03 -6.55 1.24
C ASP A 2 15.51 -6.73 1.29
N PHE A 3 14.89 -6.79 0.11
CA PHE A 3 13.44 -6.99 -0.03
C PHE A 3 12.94 -8.22 0.74
N PHE A 4 13.70 -9.31 0.72
CA PHE A 4 13.42 -10.53 1.48
C PHE A 4 13.48 -10.30 3.00
N SER A 5 14.45 -9.51 3.47
CA SER A 5 14.60 -9.16 4.89
C SER A 5 13.49 -8.22 5.37
N TRP A 6 12.97 -7.35 4.50
CA TRP A 6 11.80 -6.51 4.77
C TRP A 6 10.52 -7.35 4.84
N LEU A 7 10.33 -8.30 3.91
CA LEU A 7 9.18 -9.20 3.88
C LEU A 7 9.12 -10.12 5.11
N ALA A 8 10.27 -10.65 5.54
CA ALA A 8 10.38 -11.48 6.74
C ALA A 8 9.97 -10.72 8.00
N LYS A 9 10.33 -9.44 8.14
CA LYS A 9 9.95 -8.61 9.29
C LYS A 9 8.44 -8.33 9.35
N ILE A 10 7.81 -8.06 8.20
CA ILE A 10 6.35 -7.88 8.12
C ILE A 10 5.61 -9.17 8.49
N SER A 11 6.15 -10.32 8.08
CA SER A 11 5.57 -11.63 8.41
C SER A 11 5.58 -11.89 9.93
N GLN A 12 6.66 -11.51 10.62
CA GLN A 12 6.81 -11.74 12.06
C GLN A 12 5.97 -10.78 12.91
N SER A 13 5.78 -9.52 12.48
CA SER A 13 4.96 -8.55 13.20
C SER A 13 3.45 -8.78 13.08
N ALA A 14 3.02 -9.64 12.15
CA ALA A 14 1.61 -9.97 11.93
C ALA A 14 1.10 -11.18 12.74
N ALA A 15 1.97 -11.93 13.42
CA ALA A 15 1.58 -13.10 14.21
C ALA A 15 1.50 -12.79 15.72
N PRO A 16 0.39 -13.17 16.40
CA PRO A 16 0.35 -13.16 17.86
C PRO A 16 1.43 -14.09 18.44
N PRO A 17 2.04 -13.76 19.58
CA PRO A 17 3.06 -14.61 20.20
C PRO A 17 2.48 -16.00 20.46
N GLY A 18 3.09 -17.05 19.88
CA GLY A 18 2.71 -18.44 20.08
C GLY A 18 2.04 -19.15 18.89
N GLN A 19 1.78 -18.48 17.77
CA GLN A 19 1.35 -19.14 16.53
C GLN A 19 2.39 -18.93 15.42
N PRO A 20 2.86 -20.00 14.74
CA PRO A 20 3.72 -19.83 13.57
C PRO A 20 2.94 -19.05 12.50
N PHE A 21 3.52 -17.94 12.03
CA PHE A 21 2.96 -17.17 10.93
C PHE A 21 2.82 -18.06 9.69
N ALA A 22 1.60 -18.52 9.42
CA ALA A 22 1.29 -19.19 8.17
C ALA A 22 0.96 -18.11 7.13
N ALA A 23 1.94 -17.78 6.29
CA ALA A 23 1.77 -16.88 5.16
C ALA A 23 0.75 -17.49 4.17
N ARG A 24 -0.54 -17.26 4.40
CA ARG A 24 -1.58 -17.64 3.44
C ARG A 24 -1.42 -16.76 2.22
N TRP A 25 -1.51 -17.34 1.01
CA TRP A 25 -1.51 -16.58 -0.25
C TRP A 25 -2.51 -15.42 -0.25
N LEU A 26 -3.61 -15.55 0.51
CA LEU A 26 -4.57 -14.49 0.77
C LEU A 26 -3.95 -13.26 1.43
N TYR A 27 -3.06 -13.43 2.41
CA TYR A 27 -2.38 -12.31 3.08
C TYR A 27 -1.44 -11.59 2.12
N VAL A 28 -0.67 -12.33 1.31
CA VAL A 28 0.22 -11.75 0.29
C VAL A 28 -0.59 -10.98 -0.75
N ALA A 29 -1.71 -11.54 -1.21
CA ALA A 29 -2.61 -10.87 -2.13
C ALA A 29 -3.21 -9.58 -1.51
N MET A 30 -3.71 -9.65 -0.28
CA MET A 30 -4.26 -8.47 0.42
C MET A 30 -3.21 -7.39 0.69
N ALA A 31 -1.99 -7.76 1.05
CA ALA A 31 -0.90 -6.83 1.29
C ALA A 31 -0.49 -6.04 0.05
N LEU A 32 -0.77 -6.55 -1.16
CA LEU A 32 -0.54 -5.85 -2.43
C LEU A 32 -1.78 -5.08 -2.90
N VAL A 33 -2.96 -5.68 -2.77
CA VAL A 33 -4.22 -5.09 -3.24
C VAL A 33 -4.61 -3.88 -2.41
N ILE A 34 -4.45 -3.93 -1.08
CA ILE A 34 -4.87 -2.83 -0.20
C ILE A 34 -4.10 -1.53 -0.51
N PRO A 35 -2.76 -1.50 -0.59
CA PRO A 35 -2.02 -0.30 -0.99
C PRO A 35 -2.38 0.20 -2.38
N ALA A 36 -2.57 -0.71 -3.35
CA ALA A 36 -2.95 -0.34 -4.71
C ALA A 36 -4.33 0.35 -4.76
N VAL A 37 -5.31 -0.19 -4.04
CA VAL A 37 -6.65 0.39 -3.92
C VAL A 37 -6.59 1.76 -3.25
N ILE A 38 -5.83 1.91 -2.16
CA ILE A 38 -5.65 3.20 -1.47
C ILE A 38 -5.03 4.22 -2.43
N GLY A 39 -3.98 3.85 -3.15
CA GLY A 39 -3.34 4.72 -4.15
C GLY A 39 -4.30 5.15 -5.26
N ALA A 40 -5.12 4.23 -5.78
CA ALA A 40 -6.11 4.51 -6.80
C ALA A 40 -7.21 5.46 -6.30
N VAL A 41 -7.70 5.27 -5.07
CA VAL A 41 -8.70 6.14 -4.45
C VAL A 41 -8.12 7.54 -4.25
N LEU A 42 -6.91 7.67 -3.70
CA LEU A 42 -6.25 8.96 -3.51
C LEU A 42 -6.01 9.69 -4.84
N ALA A 43 -5.56 8.98 -5.88
CA ALA A 43 -5.40 9.57 -7.22
C ALA A 43 -6.75 10.06 -7.79
N GLY A 44 -7.84 9.33 -7.56
CA GLY A 44 -9.19 9.76 -7.91
C GLY A 44 -9.60 11.03 -7.19
N ILE A 45 -9.40 11.10 -5.87
CA ILE A 45 -9.71 12.29 -5.05
C ILE A 45 -8.91 13.49 -5.55
N LEU A 46 -7.61 13.33 -5.81
CA LEU A 46 -6.76 14.40 -6.33
C LEU A 46 -7.30 14.92 -7.67
N ARG A 47 -7.69 14.06 -8.61
CA ARG A 47 -8.29 14.49 -9.88
C ARG A 47 -9.61 15.24 -9.69
N VAL A 48 -10.45 14.83 -8.73
CA VAL A 48 -11.70 15.52 -8.43
C VAL A 48 -11.41 16.91 -7.85
N LEU A 49 -10.42 17.03 -6.96
CA LEU A 49 -9.99 18.31 -6.40
C LEU A 49 -9.38 19.22 -7.47
N GLU A 50 -8.52 18.70 -8.35
CA GLU A 50 -7.98 19.45 -9.49
C GLU A 50 -9.11 20.00 -10.38
N LYS A 51 -10.14 19.19 -10.64
CA LYS A 51 -11.30 19.60 -11.44
C LYS A 51 -12.17 20.63 -10.73
N ALA A 52 -12.37 20.51 -9.42
CA ALA A 52 -13.22 21.40 -8.64
C ALA A 52 -12.57 22.79 -8.41
N PHE A 53 -11.26 22.81 -8.18
CA PHE A 53 -10.52 24.03 -7.84
C PHE A 53 -9.76 24.64 -9.04
N GLY A 54 -9.75 23.99 -10.20
CA GLY A 54 -9.07 24.49 -11.40
C GLY A 54 -7.55 24.55 -11.28
N ILE A 55 -6.98 23.86 -10.29
CA ILE A 55 -5.54 23.79 -10.01
C ILE A 55 -4.97 22.46 -10.50
N ARG A 56 -3.69 22.42 -10.87
CA ARG A 56 -2.94 21.16 -11.06
C ARG A 56 -2.10 20.91 -9.83
N LEU A 57 -2.39 19.82 -9.13
CA LEU A 57 -1.63 19.33 -7.97
C LEU A 57 -0.50 18.39 -8.41
N GLY A 58 -0.61 17.75 -9.58
CA GLY A 58 0.37 16.80 -10.12
C GLY A 58 1.56 17.39 -10.90
N GLY A 59 1.87 18.68 -10.77
CA GLY A 59 2.91 19.36 -11.55
C GLY A 59 4.27 19.45 -10.85
N GLY A 60 4.99 18.33 -10.69
CA GLY A 60 6.41 18.37 -10.35
C GLY A 60 7.24 18.70 -11.60
N SER A 61 7.98 19.81 -11.59
CA SER A 61 9.03 20.02 -12.59
C SER A 61 10.10 18.94 -12.40
N VAL A 62 10.32 18.14 -13.43
CA VAL A 62 11.49 17.26 -13.54
C VAL A 62 12.76 18.11 -13.50
#